data_AF-A0A7W0R881-F1
#
_entry.id   AF-A0A7W0R881-F1
#
_cell.length_a   1.000
_cell.length_b   1.000
_cell.length_c   1.000
_cell.angle_alpha   90.00
_cell.angle_beta   90.00
_cell.angle_gamma   90.00
#
_symmetry.space_group_name_H-M   'P 1'
#
loop_
_entity.id
_entity.type
_entity.pdbx_description
1 polymer ?
#
loop_
_entity_poly.entity_id
_entity_poly.type
_entity_poly.pdbx_seq_one_letter_code
_entity_poly.pdbx_strand_id
1 'polypeptide(L)'
;MSEITQSFGGPVASLHLRSGILRAAAIRDEINAKLQHGRAYRRGELPERFHYRGNPRAGDVVVVMDESWTLRTPGQRQGTLERWGQHGWDNELPSMRATFLAVGPGILRGARIGDVRNIDVYSLMTELLGLRAARGIDGRPGRIKAMISRQER
;
A
#
# COMPACT_ATOMS: atom_id res chain seq x y z
N MET A 1 10.92 23.53 17.46
CA MET A 1 10.51 22.57 16.41
C MET A 1 10.33 21.20 17.05
N SER A 2 9.26 20.46 16.75
CA SER A 2 8.95 19.15 17.39
C SER A 2 10.04 18.10 17.10
N GLU A 3 10.36 17.19 18.02
CA GLU A 3 11.37 16.13 17.76
C GLU A 3 10.92 15.13 16.67
N ILE A 4 9.62 15.00 16.48
CA ILE A 4 8.96 14.09 15.54
C ILE A 4 8.25 14.91 14.47
N THR A 5 8.44 14.52 13.21
CA THR A 5 7.64 15.01 12.07
C THR A 5 6.83 13.87 11.50
N GLN A 6 5.54 14.10 11.28
CA GLN A 6 4.66 13.13 10.66
C GLN A 6 4.55 13.41 9.15
N SER A 7 4.63 12.34 8.37
CA SER A 7 4.24 12.28 6.96
C SER A 7 3.05 11.34 6.84
N PHE A 8 2.01 11.79 6.11
CA PHE A 8 0.71 11.13 6.00
C PHE A 8 -0.03 11.00 7.35
N GLY A 9 -1.35 11.12 7.33
CA GLY A 9 -2.23 10.89 8.48
C GLY A 9 -3.47 10.13 8.02
N GLY A 10 -4.29 9.65 8.96
CA GLY A 10 -5.42 8.79 8.64
C GLY A 10 -5.13 7.31 8.95
N PRO A 11 -5.50 6.38 8.06
CA PRO A 11 -5.29 4.93 8.25
C PRO A 11 -3.84 4.47 8.42
N VAL A 12 -2.89 5.19 7.82
CA VAL A 12 -1.45 4.92 7.96
C VAL A 12 -0.73 6.24 8.20
N ALA A 13 0.11 6.27 9.22
CA ALA A 13 0.95 7.42 9.54
C ALA A 13 2.43 7.01 9.56
N SER A 14 3.27 7.85 8.96
CA SER A 14 4.72 7.68 8.92
C SER A 14 5.36 8.73 9.83
N LEU A 15 6.07 8.30 10.87
CA LEU A 15 6.72 9.19 11.83
C LEU A 15 8.23 9.19 11.57
N HIS A 16 8.78 10.39 11.39
CA HIS A 16 10.20 10.64 11.14
C HIS A 16 10.81 11.31 12.37
N LEU A 17 11.90 10.75 12.89
CA LEU A 17 12.56 11.18 14.11
C LEU A 17 13.80 12.01 13.76
N ARG A 18 13.86 13.26 14.23
CA ARG A 18 15.06 14.09 14.02
C ARG A 18 16.28 13.57 14.77
N SER A 19 16.07 12.90 15.90
CA SER A 19 17.11 12.25 16.71
C SER A 19 17.58 10.90 16.13
N GLY A 20 17.01 10.46 15.00
CA GLY A 20 17.38 9.22 14.32
C GLY A 20 16.72 7.96 14.90
N ILE A 21 17.09 6.81 14.32
CA ILE A 21 16.43 5.51 14.56
C ILE A 21 16.56 4.96 16.00
N LEU A 22 17.50 5.47 16.79
CA LEU A 22 17.82 4.94 18.13
C LEU A 22 16.61 4.96 19.08
N ARG A 23 15.73 5.95 18.94
CA ARG A 23 14.51 6.08 19.76
C ARG A 23 13.28 5.39 19.15
N ALA A 24 13.37 4.87 17.92
CA ALA A 24 12.23 4.33 17.21
C ALA A 24 11.59 3.13 17.93
N ALA A 25 12.39 2.28 18.58
CA ALA A 25 11.87 1.16 19.36
C ALA A 25 11.04 1.65 20.55
N ALA A 26 11.60 2.55 21.36
CA ALA A 26 10.91 3.10 22.54
C ALA A 26 9.62 3.84 22.16
N ILE A 27 9.65 4.64 21.08
CA ILE A 27 8.47 5.36 20.59
C ILE A 27 7.40 4.39 20.08
N ARG A 28 7.80 3.37 19.32
CA ARG A 28 6.91 2.30 18.85
C ARG A 28 6.24 1.60 20.04
N ASP A 29 7.00 1.26 21.09
CA ASP A 29 6.50 0.60 22.29
C ASP A 29 5.53 1.51 23.06
N GLU A 30 5.86 2.80 23.22
CA GLU A 30 4.98 3.77 23.88
C GLU A 30 3.65 3.95 23.14
N ILE A 31 3.68 4.02 21.80
CA ILE A 31 2.47 4.07 20.98
C ILE A 31 1.65 2.81 21.20
N ASN A 32 2.25 1.62 21.07
CA ASN A 32 1.54 0.35 21.21
C ASN A 32 0.99 0.10 22.62
N ALA A 33 1.58 0.70 23.66
CA ALA A 33 1.04 0.62 25.02
C ALA A 33 -0.27 1.40 25.21
N LYS A 34 -0.55 2.39 24.36
CA LYS A 34 -1.72 3.28 24.45
C LYS A 34 -2.70 3.10 23.29
N LEU A 35 -2.22 2.63 22.14
CA LEU A 35 -3.01 2.45 20.92
C LEU A 35 -3.93 1.25 21.06
N GLN A 36 -5.23 1.47 20.89
CA GLN A 36 -6.25 0.42 21.01
C GLN A 36 -6.61 -0.22 19.66
N HIS A 37 -6.44 0.51 18.56
CA HIS A 37 -6.85 0.09 17.23
C HIS A 37 -5.73 0.32 16.22
N GLY A 38 -5.04 -0.75 15.86
CA GLY A 38 -3.87 -0.73 15.00
C GLY A 38 -2.58 -1.03 15.74
N ARG A 39 -1.47 -0.84 15.03
CA ARG A 39 -0.13 -1.19 15.50
C ARG A 39 0.93 -0.27 14.91
N ALA A 40 1.84 0.17 15.76
CA ALA A 40 3.08 0.81 15.38
C ALA A 40 4.17 -0.25 15.14
N TYR A 41 4.97 0.00 14.11
CA TYR A 41 6.11 -0.81 13.70
C TYR A 41 7.32 0.09 13.53
N ARG A 42 8.52 -0.39 13.87
CA ARG A 42 9.72 0.19 13.26
C ARG A 42 9.71 -0.14 11.77
N ARG A 43 10.37 0.68 10.94
CA ARG A 43 10.43 0.45 9.47
C ARG A 43 10.83 -0.98 9.10
N GLY A 44 11.80 -1.57 9.81
CA GLY A 44 12.24 -2.94 9.57
C GLY A 44 11.30 -4.05 10.06
N GLU A 45 10.29 -3.73 10.88
CA GLU A 45 9.35 -4.69 11.48
C GLU A 45 8.03 -4.81 10.71
N LEU A 46 7.63 -3.77 9.97
CA LEU A 46 6.40 -3.72 9.14
C LEU A 46 6.24 -5.00 8.32
N PRO A 47 5.16 -5.79 8.33
CA PRO A 47 5.05 -7.04 7.55
C PRO A 47 5.65 -6.99 6.13
N GLU A 48 6.47 -7.98 5.76
CA GLU A 48 7.21 -7.99 4.48
C GLU A 48 6.28 -7.86 3.27
N ARG A 49 5.09 -8.44 3.34
CA ARG A 49 4.04 -8.37 2.31
C ARG A 49 3.60 -6.96 1.94
N PHE A 50 3.85 -5.96 2.80
CA PHE A 50 3.58 -4.56 2.45
C PHE A 50 4.60 -3.98 1.46
N HIS A 51 5.76 -4.62 1.29
CA HIS A 51 6.85 -4.13 0.45
C HIS A 51 7.26 -2.67 0.76
N TYR A 52 7.09 -2.23 2.02
CA TYR A 52 7.24 -0.83 2.43
C TYR A 52 8.55 -0.54 3.19
N ARG A 53 9.23 -1.59 3.70
CA ARG A 53 10.42 -1.46 4.58
C ARG A 53 11.64 -0.83 3.89
N GLY A 54 11.78 -1.06 2.58
CA GLY A 54 13.03 -0.82 1.83
C GLY A 54 13.26 0.62 1.37
N ASN A 55 12.30 1.53 1.59
CA ASN A 55 12.41 2.90 1.11
C ASN A 55 12.84 3.86 2.24
N PRO A 56 13.91 4.66 2.08
CA PRO A 56 14.33 5.63 3.11
C PRO A 56 13.30 6.76 3.34
N ARG A 57 12.35 6.96 2.41
CA ARG A 57 11.23 7.89 2.59
C ARG A 57 10.15 7.35 3.52
N ALA A 58 10.13 6.05 3.82
CA ALA A 58 9.32 5.54 4.91
C ALA A 58 9.91 5.99 6.24
N GLY A 59 9.04 6.41 7.16
CA GLY A 59 9.41 6.89 8.49
C GLY A 59 10.08 5.82 9.34
N ASP A 60 10.73 6.27 10.40
CA ASP A 60 11.40 5.42 11.37
C ASP A 60 10.41 4.53 12.13
N VAL A 61 9.22 5.07 12.38
CA VAL A 61 8.05 4.35 12.93
C VAL A 61 6.87 4.55 11.99
N VAL A 62 6.19 3.46 11.65
CA VAL A 62 4.97 3.47 10.83
C VAL A 62 3.83 2.91 11.66
N VAL A 63 2.74 3.66 11.75
CA VAL A 63 1.52 3.26 12.45
C VAL A 63 0.50 2.84 11.40
N VAL A 64 0.03 1.60 11.49
CA VAL A 64 -1.04 1.06 10.65
C VAL A 64 -2.27 0.87 11.53
N MET A 65 -3.32 1.62 11.25
CA MET A 65 -4.58 1.55 11.99
C MET A 65 -5.39 0.32 11.55
N ASP A 66 -6.22 -0.20 12.44
CA ASP A 66 -7.24 -1.19 12.06
C ASP A 66 -8.28 -0.55 11.13
N GLU A 67 -8.99 -1.38 10.34
CA GLU A 67 -10.02 -0.91 9.43
C GLU A 67 -11.06 -0.01 10.14
N SER A 68 -11.50 1.06 9.47
CA SER A 68 -12.39 2.09 10.01
C SER A 68 -11.80 3.00 11.10
N TRP A 69 -10.55 2.79 11.52
CA TRP A 69 -9.84 3.67 12.45
C TRP A 69 -8.82 4.55 11.72
N THR A 70 -8.63 5.76 12.26
CA THR A 70 -7.69 6.73 11.71
C THR A 70 -6.91 7.42 12.83
N LEU A 71 -5.65 7.75 12.55
CA LEU A 71 -4.80 8.56 13.40
C LEU A 71 -4.85 10.02 12.94
N ARG A 72 -5.04 10.93 13.90
CA ARG A 72 -5.05 12.38 13.68
C ARG A 72 -4.05 13.06 14.61
N THR A 73 -3.37 14.08 14.11
CA THR A 73 -2.52 14.92 14.96
C THR A 73 -3.37 15.95 15.71
N PRO A 74 -2.96 16.35 16.91
CA PRO A 74 -3.56 17.50 17.60
C PRO A 74 -3.63 18.73 16.68
N GLY A 75 -4.77 19.41 16.66
CA GLY A 75 -4.98 20.61 15.87
C GLY A 75 -5.50 20.39 14.44
N GLN A 76 -5.49 19.16 13.91
CA GLN A 76 -6.29 18.87 12.71
C GLN A 76 -7.77 19.02 13.07
N ARG A 77 -8.59 19.69 12.26
CA ARG A 77 -10.06 19.71 12.42
C ARG A 77 -10.66 18.55 11.64
N GLN A 78 -11.73 17.93 12.12
CA GLN A 78 -12.40 16.88 11.36
C GLN A 78 -13.13 17.54 10.20
N GLY A 79 -12.62 17.32 8.99
CA GLY A 79 -13.32 17.74 7.78
C GLY A 79 -14.64 16.98 7.67
N THR A 80 -15.68 17.63 7.14
CA THR A 80 -16.97 16.96 6.90
C THR A 80 -16.82 15.70 6.06
N LEU A 81 -15.85 15.65 5.14
CA LEU A 81 -15.52 14.51 4.27
C LEU A 81 -14.84 13.33 5.00
N GLU A 82 -14.11 13.57 6.10
CA GLU A 82 -13.46 12.49 6.86
C GLU A 82 -14.47 11.53 7.53
N ARG A 83 -15.75 11.92 7.56
CA ARG A 83 -16.85 11.12 8.15
C ARG A 83 -17.48 10.10 7.20
N TRP A 84 -17.20 10.17 5.89
CA TRP A 84 -17.98 9.47 4.86
C TRP A 84 -17.26 8.26 4.26
N GLY A 85 -15.96 8.13 4.53
CA GLY A 85 -15.12 7.05 4.03
C GLY A 85 -13.64 7.47 4.03
N GLN A 86 -12.77 6.48 4.16
CA GLN A 86 -11.32 6.64 4.08
C GLN A 86 -10.72 5.45 3.34
N HIS A 87 -9.43 5.52 3.03
CA HIS A 87 -8.69 4.45 2.36
C HIS A 87 -7.24 4.43 2.82
N GLY A 88 -6.51 3.38 2.46
CA GLY A 88 -5.08 3.23 2.76
C GLY A 88 -4.79 2.37 3.99
N TRP A 89 -5.79 1.66 4.53
CA TRP A 89 -5.56 0.54 5.44
C TRP A 89 -4.83 -0.60 4.71
N ASP A 90 -4.62 -1.69 5.44
CA ASP A 90 -4.05 -2.93 4.95
C ASP A 90 -4.66 -3.37 3.60
N ASN A 91 -3.79 -3.58 2.61
CA ASN A 91 -4.18 -3.91 1.24
C ASN A 91 -4.76 -5.32 1.09
N GLU A 92 -4.70 -6.18 2.12
CA GLU A 92 -5.38 -7.48 2.11
C GLU A 92 -6.86 -7.39 2.50
N LEU A 93 -7.29 -6.27 3.11
CA LEU A 93 -8.70 -6.06 3.47
C LEU A 93 -9.58 -6.04 2.22
N PRO A 94 -10.73 -6.74 2.22
CA PRO A 94 -11.67 -6.73 1.10
C PRO A 94 -12.11 -5.32 0.68
N SER A 95 -12.26 -4.39 1.64
CA SER A 95 -12.65 -2.99 1.37
C SER A 95 -11.57 -2.17 0.65
N MET A 96 -10.31 -2.59 0.73
CA MET A 96 -9.17 -1.94 0.07
C MET A 96 -8.84 -2.54 -1.29
N ARG A 97 -9.60 -3.56 -1.74
CA ARG A 97 -9.46 -4.13 -3.08
C ARG A 97 -10.01 -3.18 -4.13
N ALA A 98 -9.34 -3.14 -5.27
CA ALA A 98 -9.76 -2.36 -6.44
C ALA A 98 -10.42 -3.26 -7.49
N THR A 99 -11.25 -2.65 -8.34
CA THR A 99 -11.83 -3.32 -9.51
C THR A 99 -10.81 -3.38 -10.66
N PHE A 100 -10.73 -4.53 -11.32
CA PHE A 100 -9.98 -4.71 -12.56
C PHE A 100 -10.90 -5.20 -13.68
N LEU A 101 -10.95 -4.47 -14.80
CA LEU A 101 -11.72 -4.80 -15.98
C LEU A 101 -10.89 -4.47 -17.23
N ALA A 102 -10.79 -5.41 -18.16
CA ALA A 102 -10.14 -5.20 -19.44
C ALA A 102 -11.03 -5.72 -20.57
N VAL A 103 -11.18 -4.91 -21.62
CA VAL A 103 -11.97 -5.25 -22.82
C VAL A 103 -11.23 -4.72 -24.03
N GLY A 104 -11.02 -5.57 -25.03
CA GLY A 104 -10.40 -5.16 -26.28
C GLY A 104 -9.82 -6.32 -27.08
N PRO A 105 -9.21 -6.04 -28.24
CA PRO A 105 -8.41 -7.00 -28.99
C PRO A 105 -7.30 -7.59 -28.10
N GLY A 106 -7.07 -8.89 -28.21
CA GLY A 106 -6.07 -9.59 -27.38
C GLY A 106 -6.55 -9.94 -25.96
N ILE A 107 -7.78 -9.57 -25.56
CA ILE A 107 -8.39 -9.99 -24.29
C ILE A 107 -9.47 -11.04 -24.56
N LEU A 108 -9.44 -12.13 -23.81
CA LEU A 108 -10.46 -13.18 -23.86
C LEU A 108 -11.80 -12.65 -23.34
N ARG A 109 -12.82 -12.73 -24.21
CA ARG A 109 -14.19 -12.33 -23.85
C ARG A 109 -14.73 -13.25 -22.75
N GLY A 110 -15.34 -12.65 -21.73
CA GLY A 110 -15.97 -13.38 -20.63
C GLY A 110 -14.99 -14.07 -19.67
N ALA A 111 -13.67 -13.88 -19.84
CA ALA A 111 -12.70 -14.45 -18.93
C ALA A 111 -12.89 -13.89 -17.51
N ARG A 112 -13.02 -14.79 -16.54
CA ARG A 112 -12.97 -14.48 -15.12
C ARG A 112 -11.66 -15.00 -14.57
N ILE A 113 -10.92 -14.12 -13.92
CA ILE A 113 -9.69 -14.48 -13.22
C ILE A 113 -9.83 -14.18 -11.73
N GLY A 114 -8.99 -14.80 -10.91
CA GLY A 114 -8.89 -14.49 -9.49
C GLY A 114 -8.25 -13.12 -9.24
N ASP A 115 -7.82 -12.92 -7.99
CA ASP A 115 -7.23 -11.65 -7.57
C ASP A 115 -6.03 -11.23 -8.43
N VAL A 116 -6.04 -9.97 -8.86
CA VAL A 116 -4.95 -9.33 -9.61
C VAL A 116 -4.18 -8.42 -8.67
N ARG A 117 -2.85 -8.53 -8.65
CA ARG A 117 -2.02 -7.51 -8.00
C ARG A 117 -1.78 -6.39 -9.00
N ASN A 118 -1.99 -5.15 -8.58
CA ASN A 118 -1.85 -3.99 -9.46
C ASN A 118 -0.44 -3.89 -10.11
N ILE A 119 0.60 -4.36 -9.41
CA ILE A 119 1.98 -4.41 -9.94
C ILE A 119 2.13 -5.30 -11.19
N ASP A 120 1.22 -6.26 -11.41
CA ASP A 120 1.26 -7.14 -12.59
C ASP A 120 0.62 -6.48 -13.83
N VAL A 121 -0.14 -5.37 -13.66
CA VAL A 121 -0.80 -4.65 -14.77
C VAL A 121 0.21 -4.07 -15.76
N TYR A 122 1.35 -3.55 -15.27
CA TYR A 122 2.42 -3.08 -16.16
C TYR A 122 2.94 -4.17 -17.09
N SER A 123 3.16 -5.38 -16.56
CA SER A 123 3.62 -6.51 -17.37
C SER A 123 2.59 -6.89 -18.44
N LEU A 124 1.30 -6.94 -18.07
CA LEU A 124 0.21 -7.18 -19.03
C LEU A 124 0.19 -6.14 -20.15
N MET A 125 0.30 -4.84 -19.81
CA MET A 125 0.33 -3.78 -20.82
C MET A 125 1.50 -3.97 -21.80
N THR A 126 2.68 -4.31 -21.30
CA THR A 126 3.84 -4.57 -22.17
C THR A 126 3.63 -5.79 -23.07
N GLU A 127 3.01 -6.87 -22.57
CA GLU A 127 2.69 -8.06 -23.37
C GLU A 127 1.69 -7.75 -24.48
N LEU A 128 0.61 -7.03 -24.17
CA LEU A 128 -0.42 -6.65 -25.15
C LEU A 128 0.13 -5.74 -26.26
N LEU A 129 1.05 -4.85 -25.91
CA LEU A 129 1.69 -3.93 -26.86
C LEU A 129 2.88 -4.56 -27.59
N GLY A 130 3.31 -5.77 -27.25
CA GLY A 130 4.52 -6.39 -27.80
C GLY A 130 5.82 -5.66 -27.42
N LEU A 131 5.83 -5.00 -26.26
CA LEU A 131 6.98 -4.24 -25.74
C LEU A 131 7.83 -5.09 -24.79
N ARG A 132 9.12 -4.78 -24.75
CA ARG A 132 10.01 -5.31 -23.70
C ARG A 132 9.78 -4.53 -22.41
N ALA A 133 9.38 -5.22 -21.35
CA ALA A 133 9.25 -4.63 -20.02
C ALA A 133 10.58 -4.05 -19.51
N ALA A 134 10.49 -2.96 -18.74
CA ALA A 134 11.63 -2.42 -18.01
C ALA A 134 12.22 -3.44 -17.03
N ARG A 135 13.51 -3.29 -16.72
CA ARG A 135 14.19 -4.14 -15.72
C ARG A 135 13.81 -3.70 -14.31
N GLY A 136 13.86 -4.63 -13.36
CA GLY A 136 13.67 -4.33 -11.93
C GLY A 136 12.22 -4.07 -11.52
N ILE A 137 11.25 -4.51 -12.31
CA ILE A 137 9.84 -4.49 -11.91
C ILE A 137 9.51 -5.66 -10.96
N ASP A 138 8.56 -5.44 -10.05
CA ASP A 138 8.06 -6.49 -9.14
C ASP A 138 6.91 -7.31 -9.75
N GLY A 139 6.27 -6.76 -10.78
CA GLY A 139 5.25 -7.44 -11.57
C GLY A 139 5.82 -8.66 -12.28
N ARG A 140 5.03 -9.74 -12.38
CA ARG A 140 5.45 -10.97 -13.05
C ARG A 140 4.71 -11.15 -14.37
N PRO A 141 5.43 -11.12 -15.51
CA PRO A 141 4.89 -11.50 -16.81
C PRO A 141 4.19 -12.86 -16.76
N GLY A 142 3.11 -12.99 -17.51
CA GLY A 142 2.32 -14.22 -17.63
C GLY A 142 1.46 -14.59 -16.43
N ARG A 143 1.50 -13.88 -15.30
CA ARG A 143 0.65 -14.18 -14.12
C ARG A 143 -0.84 -14.01 -14.41
N ILE A 144 -1.18 -13.06 -15.27
CA ILE A 144 -2.54 -12.78 -15.73
C ILE A 144 -2.77 -13.17 -17.20
N LYS A 145 -1.92 -14.07 -17.74
CA LYS A 145 -2.04 -14.58 -19.13
C LYS A 145 -3.38 -15.24 -19.44
N ALA A 146 -4.07 -15.74 -18.41
CA ALA A 146 -5.39 -16.35 -18.55
C ALA A 146 -6.44 -15.37 -19.10
N MET A 147 -6.14 -14.06 -19.10
CA MET A 147 -6.96 -13.05 -19.77
C MET A 147 -6.59 -12.78 -21.22
N ILE A 148 -5.41 -13.20 -21.67
CA ILE A 148 -4.88 -12.83 -22.98
C ILE A 148 -5.31 -13.88 -24.00
N SER A 149 -5.94 -13.46 -25.10
CA SER A 149 -6.16 -14.35 -26.23
C SER A 149 -4.83 -14.44 -27.00
N ARG A 150 -4.28 -15.64 -27.17
CA ARG A 150 -3.15 -15.83 -28.08
C ARG A 150 -3.61 -15.39 -29.46
N GLN A 151 -3.09 -14.27 -29.94
CA GLN A 151 -3.13 -13.94 -31.36
C GLN A 151 -1.98 -14.72 -31.99
N GLU A 152 -2.31 -15.75 -32.78
CA GLU A 152 -1.38 -16.24 -33.78
C GLU A 152 -1.05 -15.04 -34.69
N ARG A 153 0.22 -14.65 -34.74
CA ARG A 153 0.72 -13.74 -35.77
C ARG A 153 1.17 -14.55 -36.95
#